data_AF-A0A7C3SM09-F1
#
_entry.id   AF-A0A7C3SM09-F1
#
_cell.length_a   1.000
_cell.length_b   1.000
_cell.length_c   1.000
_cell.angle_alpha   90.00
_cell.angle_beta   90.00
_cell.angle_gamma   90.00
#
_symmetry.space_group_name_H-M   'P 1'
#
loop_
_entity.id
_entity.type
_entity.pdbx_description
1 polymer ?
#
loop_
_entity_poly.entity_id
_entity_poly.type
_entity_poly.pdbx_seq_one_letter_code
_entity_poly.pdbx_strand_id
1 'polypeptide(L)'
;MNQHHSVKIRNRKILWGIWAILGGAGLLLGAAPLTSAYQEPVEVRQVGISRVGEHTLLTVILTKPAAPLISQKETAGVPQMILDFPQARPGKLPTQQFGDDLLVKRVVTQVSPSGRGVQIVLEMAPNRPYTWWRQSRPLKGGQTAFILGFKAEGPPSPAQMLPSPPSEPSLEIEERQPEPAPEPPWKPGPVGPGPRGGFAELQHLVPQAAPLWQFLEREGWTVAEAKDYDRPGKRFSRAFTLINPRYPEAVVNVAHLPANTPGTPNINVIDLAFERLHTDTARKYRELQKMNFAQIKRDYEDIGDFFDDALKPLRVKLRKECQDLALRWSAMVQEFLRHAAPQEPRAAEEVLNRIKAKVNPRFEGVQYTISERPLLFLNLVDFLYIRCYYLGNSLGGEHA
;
A
#
# COMPACT_ATOMS: atom_id res chain seq x y z
N MET A 1 -13.12 1.78 89.05
CA MET A 1 -12.37 2.15 90.26
C MET A 1 -11.91 0.87 90.97
N ASN A 2 -10.70 0.93 91.55
CA ASN A 2 -9.97 -0.08 92.35
C ASN A 2 -9.09 -1.13 91.63
N GLN A 3 -7.91 -0.64 91.28
CA GLN A 3 -6.53 -1.11 91.53
C GLN A 3 -6.18 -2.59 91.87
N HIS A 4 -5.09 -3.00 91.19
CA HIS A 4 -3.92 -3.78 91.62
C HIS A 4 -4.09 -5.19 92.24
N HIS A 5 -3.51 -6.21 91.59
CA HIS A 5 -2.19 -6.73 91.97
C HIS A 5 -1.62 -7.77 90.98
N SER A 6 -0.29 -7.81 90.97
CA SER A 6 0.61 -8.64 90.17
C SER A 6 0.95 -9.92 90.90
N VAL A 7 1.04 -11.09 90.24
CA VAL A 7 1.92 -12.20 90.66
C VAL A 7 2.42 -13.01 89.45
N LYS A 8 3.76 -13.09 89.36
CA LYS A 8 4.60 -14.00 88.56
C LYS A 8 4.47 -15.46 89.00
N ILE A 9 4.50 -16.43 88.08
CA ILE A 9 5.19 -17.74 88.24
C ILE A 9 5.68 -18.20 86.84
N ARG A 10 6.97 -18.15 86.50
CA ARG A 10 8.08 -19.14 86.72
C ARG A 10 8.05 -20.28 85.67
N ASN A 11 8.84 -20.22 84.60
CA ASN A 11 10.24 -20.64 84.44
C ASN A 11 10.50 -22.17 84.48
N ARG A 12 10.90 -22.76 83.35
CA ARG A 12 11.88 -23.87 83.19
C ARG A 12 12.19 -24.01 81.68
N LYS A 13 13.38 -23.57 81.21
CA LYS A 13 14.67 -24.30 81.15
C LYS A 13 14.59 -25.46 80.12
N ILE A 14 15.52 -25.70 79.19
CA ILE A 14 16.93 -25.31 78.97
C ILE A 14 17.34 -25.97 77.63
N LEU A 15 18.16 -25.25 76.84
CA LEU A 15 19.35 -25.67 76.04
C LEU A 15 19.46 -27.14 75.57
N TRP A 16 20.05 -27.48 74.41
CA TRP A 16 21.41 -27.22 73.89
C TRP A 16 21.32 -27.34 72.34
N GLY A 17 21.99 -26.59 71.47
CA GLY A 17 23.25 -25.88 71.56
C GLY A 17 24.26 -26.51 70.59
N ILE A 18 24.44 -25.94 69.39
CA ILE A 18 25.72 -26.00 68.65
C ILE A 18 25.99 -24.62 68.03
N TRP A 19 27.01 -23.99 68.61
CA TRP A 19 27.77 -22.82 68.16
C TRP A 19 28.67 -23.24 66.99
N ALA A 20 28.76 -22.43 65.92
CA ALA A 20 29.92 -21.57 65.60
C ALA A 20 31.12 -22.30 64.96
N ILE A 21 31.98 -21.73 64.13
CA ILE A 21 32.17 -20.44 63.43
C ILE A 21 33.32 -20.74 62.46
N LEU A 22 33.37 -20.03 61.33
CA LEU A 22 34.54 -19.59 60.52
C LEU A 22 34.03 -19.51 59.08
N GLY A 23 33.97 -18.38 58.38
CA GLY A 23 34.71 -17.14 58.49
C GLY A 23 35.06 -16.76 57.05
N GLY A 24 34.55 -15.63 56.56
CA GLY A 24 34.85 -15.19 55.19
C GLY A 24 33.94 -14.07 54.73
N ALA A 25 34.46 -12.86 54.76
CA ALA A 25 33.88 -11.68 54.15
C ALA A 25 33.50 -11.94 52.68
N GLY A 26 32.31 -11.49 52.28
CA GLY A 26 31.85 -11.59 50.90
C GLY A 26 30.46 -11.02 50.75
N LEU A 27 30.38 -9.71 50.56
CA LEU A 27 29.26 -9.03 49.92
C LEU A 27 28.91 -9.77 48.62
N LEU A 28 27.87 -10.60 48.64
CA LEU A 28 27.21 -11.09 47.44
C LEU A 28 25.72 -10.82 47.57
N LEU A 29 25.35 -9.66 47.02
CA LEU A 29 24.04 -9.40 46.45
C LEU A 29 23.50 -10.69 45.83
N GLY A 30 22.39 -11.18 46.36
CA GLY A 30 21.61 -12.23 45.73
C GLY A 30 21.16 -11.71 44.37
N ALA A 31 21.91 -12.07 43.34
CA ALA A 31 21.53 -11.90 41.96
C ALA A 31 20.22 -12.67 41.77
N ALA A 32 19.12 -11.91 41.67
CA ALA A 32 17.93 -12.42 41.01
C ALA A 32 18.37 -13.02 39.68
N PRO A 33 17.83 -14.18 39.26
CA PRO A 33 18.09 -14.66 37.91
C PRO A 33 17.55 -13.58 36.98
N LEU A 34 18.47 -12.84 36.36
CA LEU A 34 18.19 -12.09 35.14
C LEU A 34 17.77 -13.16 34.15
N THR A 35 16.46 -13.41 34.07
CA THR A 35 15.86 -13.94 32.86
C THR A 35 16.26 -12.95 31.79
N SER A 36 17.34 -13.26 31.05
CA SER A 36 17.61 -12.62 29.78
C SER A 36 16.36 -12.92 28.96
N ALA A 37 15.47 -11.94 28.90
CA ALA A 37 14.37 -11.95 27.96
C ALA A 37 15.02 -12.29 26.62
N TYR A 38 14.67 -13.44 26.06
CA TYR A 38 15.18 -13.89 24.77
C TYR A 38 14.70 -12.83 23.77
N GLN A 39 15.53 -11.80 23.56
CA GLN A 39 15.21 -10.72 22.65
C GLN A 39 15.33 -11.34 21.28
N GLU A 40 14.18 -11.66 20.70
CA GLU A 40 14.15 -12.10 19.31
C GLU A 40 14.97 -11.11 18.46
N PRO A 41 15.92 -11.62 17.67
CA PRO A 41 16.78 -10.78 16.86
C PRO A 41 15.93 -10.01 15.84
N VAL A 42 16.36 -8.80 15.49
CA VAL A 42 15.72 -8.03 14.42
C VAL A 42 15.82 -8.85 13.13
N GLU A 43 14.73 -8.98 12.39
CA GLU A 43 14.68 -9.70 11.12
C GLU A 43 14.10 -8.76 10.05
N VAL A 44 14.76 -8.70 8.89
CA VAL A 44 14.22 -8.06 7.69
C VAL A 44 13.27 -9.05 7.04
N ARG A 45 11.96 -8.85 7.25
CA ARG A 45 10.92 -9.77 6.76
C ARG A 45 10.59 -9.53 5.30
N GLN A 46 10.66 -8.28 4.87
CA GLN A 46 10.25 -7.88 3.53
C GLN A 46 11.01 -6.65 3.05
N VAL A 47 11.27 -6.62 1.75
CA VAL A 47 11.77 -5.47 1.01
C VAL A 47 10.85 -5.29 -0.20
N GLY A 48 10.39 -4.07 -0.46
CA GLY A 48 9.57 -3.77 -1.61
C GLY A 48 9.82 -2.36 -2.12
N ILE A 49 9.70 -2.18 -3.43
CA ILE A 49 9.84 -0.89 -4.10
C ILE A 49 8.51 -0.49 -4.73
N SER A 50 8.18 0.80 -4.66
CA SER A 50 6.94 1.34 -5.22
C SER A 50 7.13 2.75 -5.74
N ARG A 51 6.39 3.10 -6.80
CA ARG A 51 6.34 4.46 -7.33
C ARG A 51 5.08 5.17 -6.83
N VAL A 52 5.25 6.38 -6.31
CA VAL A 52 4.15 7.25 -5.86
C VAL A 52 4.37 8.64 -6.47
N GLY A 53 3.69 8.91 -7.59
CA GLY A 53 3.92 10.13 -8.37
C GLY A 53 5.35 10.20 -8.91
N GLU A 54 6.05 11.27 -8.56
CA GLU A 54 7.47 11.53 -8.89
C GLU A 54 8.46 10.93 -7.88
N HIS A 55 7.97 10.15 -6.91
CA HIS A 55 8.78 9.57 -5.86
C HIS A 55 8.93 8.06 -6.03
N THR A 56 10.16 7.59 -5.83
CA THR A 56 10.47 6.18 -5.60
C THR A 56 10.47 5.93 -4.11
N LEU A 57 9.77 4.89 -3.64
CA LEU A 57 9.73 4.51 -2.23
C LEU A 57 10.22 3.08 -2.06
N LEU A 58 11.35 2.92 -1.38
CA LEU A 58 11.79 1.64 -0.84
C LEU A 58 11.15 1.45 0.55
N THR A 59 10.48 0.33 0.76
CA THR A 59 9.91 -0.06 2.04
C THR A 59 10.56 -1.35 2.54
N VAL A 60 11.09 -1.31 3.75
CA VAL A 60 11.71 -2.44 4.44
C VAL A 60 10.91 -2.74 5.71
N ILE A 61 10.40 -3.97 5.87
CA ILE A 61 9.64 -4.39 7.05
C ILE A 61 10.56 -5.17 7.98
N LEU A 62 10.65 -4.69 9.22
CA LEU A 62 11.47 -5.23 10.29
C LEU A 62 10.59 -5.81 11.40
N THR A 63 11.02 -6.89 12.05
CA THR A 63 10.32 -7.44 13.23
C THR A 63 10.28 -6.48 14.41
N LYS A 64 11.28 -5.59 14.53
CA LYS A 64 11.42 -4.57 15.57
C LYS A 64 12.12 -3.33 14.98
N PRO A 65 12.02 -2.15 15.63
CA PRO A 65 12.70 -0.95 15.17
C PRO A 65 14.22 -1.15 15.04
N ALA A 66 14.76 -0.81 13.87
CA ALA A 66 16.19 -0.84 13.59
C ALA A 66 16.52 0.20 12.52
N ALA A 67 17.58 0.97 12.75
CA ALA A 67 18.07 1.95 11.79
C ALA A 67 19.15 1.33 10.89
N PRO A 68 19.07 1.50 9.56
CA PRO A 68 20.15 1.12 8.66
C PRO A 68 21.25 2.18 8.63
N LEU A 69 22.46 1.72 8.30
CA LEU A 69 23.52 2.58 7.79
C LEU A 69 23.27 2.80 6.30
N ILE A 70 23.08 4.05 5.91
CA ILE A 70 22.82 4.44 4.52
C ILE A 70 24.10 5.02 3.93
N SER A 71 24.53 4.52 2.79
CA SER A 71 25.68 5.03 2.06
C SER A 71 25.41 5.08 0.56
N GLN A 72 25.99 6.07 -0.11
CA GLN A 72 26.03 6.16 -1.55
C GLN A 72 27.39 5.66 -2.02
N LYS A 73 27.40 4.81 -3.04
CA LYS A 73 28.62 4.33 -3.69
C LYS A 73 28.44 4.32 -5.19
N GLU A 74 29.54 4.29 -5.92
CA GLU A 74 29.55 4.04 -7.35
C GLU A 74 30.32 2.75 -7.59
N THR A 75 29.76 1.81 -8.34
CA THR A 75 30.40 0.54 -8.68
C THR A 75 30.27 0.30 -10.16
N ALA A 76 31.41 0.15 -10.86
CA ALA A 76 31.47 -0.03 -12.30
C ALA A 76 30.68 1.04 -13.10
N GLY A 77 30.74 2.30 -12.67
CA GLY A 77 30.05 3.42 -13.32
C GLY A 77 28.54 3.50 -13.06
N VAL A 78 28.01 2.63 -12.18
CA VAL A 78 26.59 2.64 -11.78
C VAL A 78 26.48 3.23 -10.37
N PRO A 79 25.73 4.34 -10.19
CA PRO A 79 25.43 4.88 -8.88
C PRO A 79 24.56 3.90 -8.08
N GLN A 80 24.91 3.69 -6.82
CA GLN A 80 24.24 2.77 -5.92
C GLN A 80 23.91 3.45 -4.58
N MET A 81 22.73 3.15 -4.06
CA MET A 81 22.36 3.46 -2.68
C MET A 81 22.33 2.15 -1.89
N ILE A 82 23.08 2.10 -0.80
CA ILE A 82 23.27 0.90 0.02
C ILE A 82 22.67 1.15 1.39
N LEU A 83 21.76 0.27 1.82
CA LEU A 83 21.21 0.23 3.16
C LEU A 83 21.76 -1.03 3.85
N ASP A 84 22.53 -0.84 4.91
CA ASP A 84 23.07 -1.94 5.71
C ASP A 84 22.37 -2.02 7.06
N PHE A 85 21.79 -3.17 7.36
CA PHE A 85 21.17 -3.50 8.64
C PHE A 85 22.04 -4.52 9.39
N PRO A 86 23.14 -4.11 10.03
CA PRO A 86 24.10 -5.04 10.65
C PRO A 86 23.49 -5.86 11.80
N GLN A 87 22.48 -5.29 12.48
CA GLN A 87 21.75 -5.93 13.57
C GLN A 87 20.63 -6.86 13.12
N ALA A 88 20.30 -6.90 11.82
CA ALA A 88 19.16 -7.66 11.32
C ALA A 88 19.58 -8.97 10.66
N ARG A 89 18.72 -9.99 10.79
CA ARG A 89 18.83 -11.27 10.06
C ARG A 89 17.95 -11.23 8.81
N PRO A 90 18.32 -11.93 7.73
CA PRO A 90 17.45 -12.05 6.57
C PRO A 90 16.25 -12.96 6.87
N GLY A 91 15.05 -12.50 6.54
CA GLY A 91 13.89 -13.37 6.40
C GLY A 91 13.89 -14.07 5.03
N LYS A 92 12.71 -14.50 4.57
CA LYS A 92 12.52 -15.01 3.20
C LYS A 92 12.50 -13.86 2.19
N LEU A 93 13.67 -13.29 1.92
CA LEU A 93 13.84 -12.18 0.99
C LEU A 93 14.29 -12.69 -0.38
N PRO A 94 13.74 -12.16 -1.49
CA PRO A 94 14.30 -12.43 -2.80
C PRO A 94 15.69 -11.78 -2.93
N THR A 95 16.63 -12.51 -3.53
CA THR A 95 18.00 -12.03 -3.78
C THR A 95 18.03 -10.84 -4.72
N GLN A 96 17.06 -10.76 -5.64
CA GLN A 96 16.95 -9.70 -6.63
C GLN A 96 15.48 -9.34 -6.89
N GLN A 97 15.19 -8.06 -7.04
CA GLN A 97 13.89 -7.53 -7.47
C GLN A 97 14.10 -6.46 -8.56
N PHE A 98 13.13 -6.33 -9.45
CA PHE A 98 13.09 -5.21 -10.38
C PHE A 98 12.89 -3.89 -9.62
N GLY A 99 13.45 -2.81 -10.15
CA GLY A 99 13.26 -1.47 -9.62
C GLY A 99 11.92 -0.86 -10.04
N ASP A 100 11.86 0.47 -10.03
CA ASP A 100 10.65 1.22 -10.39
C ASP A 100 10.75 1.91 -11.77
N ASP A 101 11.85 1.65 -12.48
CA ASP A 101 12.20 2.19 -13.81
C ASP A 101 12.24 3.72 -13.92
N LEU A 102 12.12 4.43 -12.79
CA LEU A 102 12.21 5.90 -12.70
C LEU A 102 13.57 6.35 -12.18
N LEU A 103 13.99 5.82 -11.04
CA LEU A 103 15.29 6.13 -10.41
C LEU A 103 16.05 4.88 -10.02
N VAL A 104 15.36 3.77 -9.78
CA VAL A 104 15.96 2.50 -9.39
C VAL A 104 15.73 1.51 -10.51
N LYS A 105 16.82 0.98 -11.04
CA LYS A 105 16.80 -0.10 -12.04
C LYS A 105 16.53 -1.45 -11.38
N ARG A 106 17.14 -1.68 -10.22
CA ARG A 106 17.17 -2.98 -9.57
C ARG A 106 17.43 -2.86 -8.08
N VAL A 107 16.85 -3.77 -7.32
CA VAL A 107 17.10 -3.96 -5.89
C VAL A 107 17.77 -5.32 -5.69
N VAL A 108 18.94 -5.34 -5.05
CA VAL A 108 19.68 -6.56 -4.72
C VAL A 108 19.76 -6.69 -3.21
N THR A 109 19.39 -7.86 -2.69
CA THR A 109 19.52 -8.15 -1.26
C THR A 109 20.67 -9.12 -1.05
N GLN A 110 21.64 -8.71 -0.25
CA GLN A 110 22.81 -9.51 0.12
C GLN A 110 22.79 -9.82 1.61
N VAL A 111 23.18 -11.04 1.95
CA VAL A 111 23.31 -11.48 3.34
C VAL A 111 24.79 -11.47 3.69
N SER A 112 25.14 -10.89 4.83
CA SER A 112 26.51 -10.91 5.32
C SER A 112 27.01 -12.36 5.48
N PRO A 113 28.29 -12.66 5.15
CA PRO A 113 28.86 -14.00 5.31
C PRO A 113 28.75 -14.57 6.74
N SER A 114 28.60 -13.71 7.75
CA SER A 114 28.38 -14.10 9.15
C SER A 114 26.95 -14.57 9.46
N GLY A 115 26.04 -14.53 8.49
CA GLY A 115 24.60 -14.80 8.67
C GLY A 115 23.87 -13.75 9.52
N ARG A 116 24.56 -12.68 9.90
CA ARG A 116 24.05 -11.54 10.67
C ARG A 116 24.39 -10.26 9.91
N GLY A 117 23.38 -9.53 9.47
CA GLY A 117 23.51 -8.39 8.58
C GLY A 117 22.78 -8.62 7.27
N VAL A 118 21.91 -7.68 6.93
CA VAL A 118 21.23 -7.62 5.63
C VAL A 118 21.62 -6.33 4.93
N GLN A 119 22.18 -6.46 3.75
CA GLN A 119 22.52 -5.33 2.89
C GLN A 119 21.53 -5.28 1.72
N ILE A 120 20.91 -4.12 1.52
CA ILE A 120 20.00 -3.85 0.40
C ILE A 120 20.68 -2.83 -0.49
N VAL A 121 20.97 -3.20 -1.73
CA VAL A 121 21.63 -2.38 -2.74
C VAL A 121 20.62 -1.97 -3.79
N LEU A 122 20.44 -0.67 -3.96
CA LEU A 122 19.63 -0.07 -5.01
C LEU A 122 20.56 0.39 -6.12
N GLU A 123 20.43 -0.21 -7.30
CA GLU A 123 21.12 0.25 -8.50
C GLU A 123 20.32 1.39 -9.12
N MET A 124 20.90 2.58 -9.13
CA MET A 124 20.24 3.79 -9.58
C MET A 124 20.41 3.95 -11.11
N ALA A 125 19.31 4.22 -11.82
CA ALA A 125 19.34 4.60 -13.23
C ALA A 125 18.07 5.41 -13.57
N PRO A 126 18.16 6.51 -14.35
CA PRO A 126 19.38 7.08 -14.95
C PRO A 126 20.31 7.74 -13.91
N ASN A 127 21.59 7.92 -14.26
CA ASN A 127 22.55 8.64 -13.42
C ASN A 127 22.22 10.14 -13.41
N ARG A 128 21.34 10.54 -12.49
CA ARG A 128 20.88 11.92 -12.29
C ARG A 128 20.94 12.28 -10.80
N PRO A 129 21.12 13.56 -10.46
CA PRO A 129 21.02 13.99 -9.07
C PRO A 129 19.63 13.70 -8.51
N TYR A 130 19.59 13.29 -7.24
CA TYR A 130 18.36 12.95 -6.54
C TYR A 130 18.45 13.37 -5.07
N THR A 131 17.31 13.77 -4.52
CA THR A 131 17.14 13.96 -3.08
C THR A 131 16.55 12.70 -2.47
N TRP A 132 16.86 12.45 -1.20
CA TRP A 132 16.28 11.34 -0.46
C TRP A 132 15.90 11.74 0.96
N TRP A 133 14.91 11.04 1.50
CA TRP A 133 14.44 11.20 2.87
C TRP A 133 14.12 9.83 3.46
N ARG A 134 14.17 9.72 4.78
CA ARG A 134 13.88 8.46 5.48
C ARG A 134 12.82 8.66 6.55
N GLN A 135 12.03 7.63 6.78
CA GLN A 135 11.04 7.61 7.86
C GLN A 135 10.89 6.20 8.39
N SER A 136 10.85 6.05 9.72
CA SER A 136 10.46 4.81 10.37
C SER A 136 9.02 4.94 10.86
N ARG A 137 8.16 3.96 10.55
CA ARG A 137 6.76 3.92 11.02
C ARG A 137 6.49 2.60 11.76
N PRO A 138 5.91 2.64 12.96
CA PRO A 138 5.49 1.41 13.63
C PRO A 138 4.36 0.73 12.83
N LEU A 139 4.39 -0.60 12.78
CA LEU A 139 3.37 -1.45 12.17
C LEU A 139 2.69 -2.32 13.25
N LYS A 140 1.54 -2.91 12.91
CA LYS A 140 0.82 -3.84 13.82
C LYS A 140 1.72 -5.03 14.20
N GLY A 141 1.67 -5.43 15.47
CA GLY A 141 2.44 -6.57 15.98
C GLY A 141 3.92 -6.29 16.29
N GLY A 142 4.27 -5.06 16.68
CA GLY A 142 5.63 -4.68 17.09
C GLY A 142 6.64 -4.47 15.94
N GLN A 143 6.18 -4.67 14.71
CA GLN A 143 6.98 -4.49 13.50
C GLN A 143 7.25 -3.02 13.20
N THR A 144 8.23 -2.75 12.36
CA THR A 144 8.56 -1.40 11.90
C THR A 144 8.76 -1.38 10.40
N ALA A 145 8.10 -0.45 9.71
CA ALA A 145 8.40 -0.11 8.33
C ALA A 145 9.47 0.97 8.30
N PHE A 146 10.65 0.65 7.77
CA PHE A 146 11.63 1.64 7.37
C PHE A 146 11.38 2.03 5.91
N ILE A 147 11.11 3.31 5.68
CA ILE A 147 10.77 3.86 4.37
C ILE A 147 11.92 4.79 3.96
N LEU A 148 12.43 4.57 2.74
CA LEU A 148 13.40 5.45 2.09
C LEU A 148 12.76 5.97 0.81
N GLY A 149 12.54 7.28 0.75
CA GLY A 149 11.97 7.95 -0.42
C GLY A 149 13.04 8.67 -1.22
N PHE A 150 12.90 8.63 -2.55
CA PHE A 150 13.75 9.32 -3.51
C PHE A 150 12.92 10.27 -4.37
N LYS A 151 13.56 11.32 -4.87
CA LYS A 151 13.00 12.22 -5.88
C LYS A 151 14.10 12.68 -6.80
N ALA A 152 13.87 12.61 -8.11
CA ALA A 152 14.80 13.14 -9.10
C ALA A 152 14.87 14.67 -8.94
N GLU A 153 16.07 15.24 -8.93
CA GLU A 153 16.19 16.68 -9.08
C GLU A 153 15.92 17.02 -10.55
N GLY A 154 14.90 17.86 -10.79
CA GLY A 154 14.65 18.41 -12.11
C GLY A 154 15.77 19.37 -12.51
N PRO A 155 15.85 19.80 -13.79
CA PRO A 155 16.72 20.92 -14.15
C PRO A 155 16.38 22.12 -13.25
N PRO A 156 17.38 22.90 -12.80
CA PRO A 156 17.13 24.07 -11.96
C PRO A 156 16.12 24.96 -12.67
N SER A 157 14.98 25.20 -12.04
CA SER A 157 14.01 26.18 -12.53
C SER A 157 14.70 27.55 -12.52
N PRO A 158 14.54 28.40 -13.56
CA PRO A 158 15.13 29.75 -13.60
C PRO A 158 14.71 30.65 -12.43
N ALA A 159 13.75 30.23 -11.60
CA ALA A 159 13.30 30.94 -10.41
C ALA A 159 14.30 30.94 -9.23
N GLN A 160 15.45 30.26 -9.32
CA GLN A 160 16.51 30.31 -8.29
C GLN A 160 17.59 31.36 -8.51
N MET A 161 17.44 32.28 -9.47
CA MET A 161 18.30 33.47 -9.62
C MET A 161 17.67 34.75 -9.04
N LEU A 162 17.03 34.65 -7.87
CA LEU A 162 16.71 35.82 -7.06
C LEU A 162 17.40 35.68 -5.70
N PRO A 163 18.25 36.64 -5.29
CA PRO A 163 18.84 36.63 -3.96
C PRO A 163 17.72 36.71 -2.93
N SER A 164 17.84 35.89 -1.88
CA SER A 164 16.91 35.88 -0.75
C SER A 164 16.77 37.30 -0.17
N PRO A 165 15.55 37.81 0.06
CA PRO A 165 15.39 39.03 0.85
C PRO A 165 15.82 38.75 2.30
N PRO A 166 16.36 39.76 3.00
CA PRO A 166 17.01 39.57 4.29
C PRO A 166 16.01 39.22 5.39
N SER A 167 16.47 38.39 6.32
CA SER A 167 15.77 38.04 7.55
C SER A 167 15.48 39.28 8.38
N GLU A 168 14.22 39.48 8.75
CA GLU A 168 13.83 40.36 9.86
C GLU A 168 12.77 39.69 10.74
N PRO A 169 12.68 40.10 12.02
CA PRO A 169 12.72 39.18 13.15
C PRO A 169 11.35 38.75 13.67
N SER A 170 11.42 37.69 14.47
CA SER A 170 10.35 37.08 15.24
C SER A 170 9.38 38.08 15.88
N LEU A 171 8.09 37.86 15.63
CA LEU A 171 7.02 38.27 16.54
C LEU A 171 6.40 37.01 17.13
N GLU A 172 6.61 36.85 18.43
CA GLU A 172 5.83 36.00 19.34
C GLU A 172 4.36 36.42 19.36
N ILE A 173 3.55 35.61 20.07
CA ILE A 173 2.09 35.65 20.33
C ILE A 173 1.37 34.59 19.45
N GLU A 174 0.65 33.57 19.93
CA GLU A 174 -0.07 33.35 21.20
C GLU A 174 -0.37 31.85 21.42
N GLU A 175 -0.26 31.43 22.68
CA GLU A 175 -1.13 30.51 23.44
C GLU A 175 -2.32 29.80 22.74
N ARG A 176 -2.33 28.45 22.70
CA ARG A 176 -3.54 27.64 22.98
C ARG A 176 -3.32 26.13 23.20
N GLN A 177 -3.71 25.73 24.42
CA GLN A 177 -4.44 24.52 24.85
C GLN A 177 -3.79 23.11 24.92
N PRO A 178 -4.16 22.32 25.96
CA PRO A 178 -3.40 21.17 26.44
C PRO A 178 -3.70 19.85 25.71
N GLU A 179 -2.73 18.94 25.72
CA GLU A 179 -2.84 17.54 25.28
C GLU A 179 -4.04 16.81 25.93
N PRO A 180 -4.84 16.04 25.16
CA PRO A 180 -5.70 15.04 25.76
C PRO A 180 -4.86 13.84 26.23
N ALA A 181 -5.19 13.33 27.41
CA ALA A 181 -4.54 12.21 28.08
C ALA A 181 -4.53 10.91 27.23
N PRO A 182 -3.57 9.99 27.46
CA PRO A 182 -3.49 8.73 26.73
C PRO A 182 -4.68 7.81 27.04
N GLU A 183 -5.40 7.39 25.99
CA GLU A 183 -6.44 6.36 26.10
C GLU A 183 -5.84 4.98 26.44
N PRO A 184 -6.59 4.12 27.17
CA PRO A 184 -6.12 2.80 27.56
C PRO A 184 -5.95 1.87 26.34
N PRO A 185 -5.05 0.86 26.44
CA PRO A 185 -4.71 -0.02 25.33
C PRO A 185 -5.92 -0.86 24.89
N TRP A 186 -6.34 -0.66 23.64
CA TRP A 186 -7.38 -1.44 22.97
C TRP A 186 -6.99 -2.92 22.88
N LYS A 187 -7.90 -3.80 23.30
CA LYS A 187 -7.88 -5.24 22.96
C LYS A 187 -8.68 -5.43 21.67
N PRO A 188 -8.11 -5.98 20.59
CA PRO A 188 -8.89 -6.32 19.40
C PRO A 188 -9.89 -7.43 19.76
N GLY A 189 -11.18 -7.15 19.56
CA GLY A 189 -12.23 -8.17 19.57
C GLY A 189 -12.01 -9.19 18.44
N PRO A 190 -12.58 -10.40 18.56
CA PRO A 190 -12.33 -11.49 17.62
C PRO A 190 -12.99 -11.20 16.27
N VAL A 191 -12.17 -10.89 15.27
CA VAL A 191 -12.60 -10.93 13.86
C VAL A 191 -12.68 -12.42 13.47
N GLY A 192 -13.88 -12.98 13.54
CA GLY A 192 -14.15 -14.30 12.98
C GLY A 192 -13.84 -14.34 11.47
N PRO A 193 -13.59 -15.52 10.88
CA PRO A 193 -13.37 -15.62 9.45
C PRO A 193 -14.67 -15.24 8.73
N GLY A 194 -14.71 -14.04 8.16
CA GLY A 194 -15.83 -13.57 7.34
C GLY A 194 -16.11 -14.51 6.16
N PRO A 195 -17.31 -14.42 5.55
CA PRO A 195 -17.67 -15.22 4.38
C PRO A 195 -16.60 -15.03 3.29
N ARG A 196 -16.10 -16.14 2.74
CA ARG A 196 -15.04 -16.14 1.72
C ARG A 196 -15.64 -16.41 0.35
N GLY A 197 -15.39 -15.50 -0.60
CA GLY A 197 -15.71 -15.63 -2.01
C GLY A 197 -17.20 -15.49 -2.30
N GLY A 198 -17.62 -14.33 -2.81
CA GLY A 198 -18.99 -14.11 -3.27
C GLY A 198 -19.54 -12.72 -2.99
N PHE A 199 -20.81 -12.47 -3.34
CA PHE A 199 -21.47 -11.18 -3.12
C PHE A 199 -21.62 -10.81 -1.63
N ALA A 200 -21.81 -11.79 -0.74
CA ALA A 200 -21.84 -11.55 0.69
C ALA A 200 -20.54 -10.95 1.22
N GLU A 201 -19.39 -11.38 0.67
CA GLU A 201 -18.10 -10.79 1.02
C GLU A 201 -17.96 -9.37 0.45
N LEU A 202 -18.36 -9.15 -0.81
CA LEU A 202 -18.33 -7.83 -1.44
C LEU A 202 -19.21 -6.81 -0.70
N GLN A 203 -20.39 -7.23 -0.25
CA GLN A 203 -21.28 -6.41 0.59
C GLN A 203 -20.64 -6.04 1.92
N HIS A 204 -19.88 -6.95 2.53
CA HIS A 204 -19.16 -6.68 3.78
C HIS A 204 -17.96 -5.73 3.56
N LEU A 205 -17.19 -5.94 2.50
CA LEU A 205 -16.00 -5.13 2.20
C LEU A 205 -16.32 -3.74 1.66
N VAL A 206 -17.39 -3.62 0.87
CA VAL A 206 -17.80 -2.40 0.16
C VAL A 206 -19.30 -2.17 0.36
N PRO A 207 -19.75 -1.85 1.60
CA PRO A 207 -21.19 -1.69 1.87
C PRO A 207 -21.79 -0.48 1.15
N GLN A 208 -20.99 0.52 0.77
CA GLN A 208 -21.46 1.69 0.03
C GLN A 208 -21.99 1.35 -1.37
N ALA A 209 -21.55 0.22 -1.94
CA ALA A 209 -21.98 -0.27 -3.24
C ALA A 209 -23.08 -1.35 -3.13
N ALA A 210 -23.78 -1.45 -1.99
CA ALA A 210 -24.84 -2.45 -1.78
C ALA A 210 -25.90 -2.51 -2.90
N PRO A 211 -26.43 -1.38 -3.43
CA PRO A 211 -27.38 -1.43 -4.54
C PRO A 211 -26.79 -2.06 -5.79
N LEU A 212 -25.50 -1.83 -6.07
CA LEU A 212 -24.78 -2.43 -7.19
C LEU A 212 -24.58 -3.93 -7.01
N TRP A 213 -24.25 -4.38 -5.80
CA TRP A 213 -24.10 -5.82 -5.52
C TRP A 213 -25.39 -6.60 -5.71
N GLN A 214 -26.51 -6.07 -5.22
CA GLN A 214 -27.83 -6.68 -5.40
C GLN A 214 -28.22 -6.78 -6.88
N PHE A 215 -27.94 -5.72 -7.65
CA PHE A 215 -28.17 -5.72 -9.09
C PHE A 215 -27.32 -6.77 -9.81
N LEU A 216 -26.01 -6.81 -9.56
CA LEU A 216 -25.09 -7.74 -10.22
C LEU A 216 -25.40 -9.20 -9.86
N GLU A 217 -25.77 -9.48 -8.61
CA GLU A 217 -26.20 -10.82 -8.18
C GLU A 217 -27.48 -11.24 -8.91
N ARG A 218 -28.49 -10.36 -8.98
CA ARG A 218 -29.77 -10.63 -9.67
C ARG A 218 -29.59 -10.86 -11.17
N GLU A 219 -28.69 -10.11 -11.81
CA GLU A 219 -28.39 -10.26 -13.25
C GLU A 219 -27.48 -11.46 -13.58
N GLY A 220 -27.12 -12.28 -12.57
CA GLY A 220 -26.38 -13.52 -12.78
C GLY A 220 -24.88 -13.33 -12.99
N TRP A 221 -24.28 -12.25 -12.48
CA TRP A 221 -22.82 -12.12 -12.48
C TRP A 221 -22.20 -13.10 -11.48
N THR A 222 -21.08 -13.70 -11.85
CA THR A 222 -20.37 -14.67 -11.01
C THR A 222 -19.08 -14.06 -10.49
N VAL A 223 -18.87 -14.10 -9.16
CA VAL A 223 -17.70 -13.54 -8.49
C VAL A 223 -16.58 -14.59 -8.42
N ALA A 224 -15.37 -14.20 -8.82
CA ALA A 224 -14.14 -14.95 -8.59
C ALA A 224 -13.11 -14.07 -7.88
N GLU A 225 -12.33 -14.63 -6.94
CA GLU A 225 -11.20 -13.93 -6.34
C GLU A 225 -10.05 -13.82 -7.36
N ALA A 226 -9.52 -12.61 -7.54
CA ALA A 226 -8.43 -12.37 -8.47
C ALA A 226 -7.12 -12.87 -7.87
N LYS A 227 -6.48 -13.85 -8.53
CA LYS A 227 -5.26 -14.52 -8.04
C LYS A 227 -4.00 -13.63 -8.09
N ASP A 228 -4.07 -12.53 -8.83
CA ASP A 228 -2.89 -11.74 -9.21
C ASP A 228 -2.81 -10.38 -8.49
N TYR A 229 -3.74 -10.07 -7.57
CA TYR A 229 -3.77 -8.78 -6.87
C TYR A 229 -3.05 -8.83 -5.52
N ASP A 230 -1.92 -9.51 -5.45
CA ASP A 230 -0.99 -9.33 -4.33
C ASP A 230 -0.08 -8.14 -4.68
N ARG A 231 -0.51 -6.92 -4.29
CA ARG A 231 0.47 -5.82 -4.18
C ARG A 231 1.53 -6.27 -3.18
N PRO A 232 2.83 -6.25 -3.52
CA PRO A 232 3.88 -6.60 -2.58
C PRO A 232 3.78 -5.71 -1.33
N GLY A 233 3.39 -6.30 -0.19
CA GLY A 233 3.41 -5.63 1.12
C GLY A 233 2.09 -5.15 1.72
N LYS A 234 0.91 -5.48 1.15
CA LYS A 234 -0.38 -5.25 1.83
C LYS A 234 -1.17 -6.55 1.96
N ARG A 235 -1.03 -7.23 3.10
CA ARG A 235 -1.69 -8.51 3.46
C ARG A 235 -3.24 -8.48 3.54
N PHE A 236 -3.90 -7.41 3.09
CA PHE A 236 -5.36 -7.26 3.22
C PHE A 236 -6.03 -6.62 2.00
N SER A 237 -5.30 -6.29 0.92
CA SER A 237 -5.97 -5.91 -0.32
C SER A 237 -6.64 -7.14 -0.91
N ARG A 238 -7.94 -7.06 -1.16
CA ARG A 238 -8.73 -8.13 -1.80
C ARG A 238 -9.10 -7.64 -3.19
N ALA A 239 -9.03 -8.50 -4.18
CA ALA A 239 -9.57 -8.17 -5.50
C ALA A 239 -10.44 -9.30 -6.02
N PHE A 240 -11.44 -8.90 -6.79
CA PHE A 240 -12.44 -9.80 -7.33
C PHE A 240 -12.69 -9.45 -8.78
N THR A 241 -13.01 -10.45 -9.56
CA THR A 241 -13.38 -10.33 -10.96
C THR A 241 -14.74 -10.97 -11.12
N LEU A 242 -15.69 -10.21 -11.65
CA LEU A 242 -17.05 -10.65 -11.89
C LEU A 242 -17.26 -10.80 -13.40
N ILE A 243 -17.79 -11.95 -13.79
CA ILE A 243 -18.07 -12.29 -15.18
C ILE A 243 -19.54 -12.65 -15.36
N ASN A 244 -20.09 -12.40 -16.54
CA ASN A 244 -21.46 -12.77 -16.88
C ASN A 244 -21.49 -13.44 -18.26
N PRO A 245 -22.02 -14.67 -18.40
CA PRO A 245 -22.11 -15.35 -19.70
C PRO A 245 -22.89 -14.57 -20.76
N ARG A 246 -23.84 -13.71 -20.35
CA ARG A 246 -24.60 -12.83 -21.25
C ARG A 246 -23.75 -11.72 -21.87
N TYR A 247 -22.68 -11.32 -21.18
CA TYR A 247 -21.79 -10.22 -21.57
C TYR A 247 -20.33 -10.69 -21.57
N PRO A 248 -19.94 -11.61 -22.47
CA PRO A 248 -18.65 -12.30 -22.40
C PRO A 248 -17.44 -11.36 -22.55
N GLU A 249 -17.60 -10.21 -23.21
CA GLU A 249 -16.57 -9.21 -23.40
C GLU A 249 -16.45 -8.20 -22.24
N ALA A 250 -17.45 -8.16 -21.35
CA ALA A 250 -17.50 -7.27 -20.20
C ALA A 250 -17.06 -7.99 -18.92
N VAL A 251 -16.43 -7.23 -18.02
CA VAL A 251 -15.99 -7.70 -16.73
C VAL A 251 -16.16 -6.61 -15.70
N VAL A 252 -16.51 -6.97 -14.46
CA VAL A 252 -16.50 -6.04 -13.34
C VAL A 252 -15.34 -6.41 -12.42
N ASN A 253 -14.32 -5.55 -12.35
CA ASN A 253 -13.18 -5.73 -11.47
C ASN A 253 -13.39 -4.92 -10.18
N VAL A 254 -13.15 -5.54 -9.04
CA VAL A 254 -13.30 -4.93 -7.72
C VAL A 254 -11.96 -5.00 -7.01
N ALA A 255 -11.51 -3.89 -6.44
CA ALA A 255 -10.35 -3.84 -5.56
C ALA A 255 -10.74 -3.17 -4.25
N HIS A 256 -10.58 -3.90 -3.14
CA HIS A 256 -10.70 -3.38 -1.79
C HIS A 256 -9.31 -3.08 -1.25
N LEU A 257 -9.05 -1.81 -0.95
CA LEU A 257 -7.82 -1.33 -0.36
C LEU A 257 -8.11 -0.84 1.06
N PRO A 258 -7.83 -1.66 2.08
CA PRO A 258 -8.11 -1.26 3.46
C PRO A 258 -7.20 -0.11 3.89
N ALA A 259 -7.73 0.71 4.80
CA ALA A 259 -7.01 1.76 5.48
C ALA A 259 -5.74 1.22 6.12
N ASN A 260 -4.62 1.90 5.88
CA ASN A 260 -3.31 1.53 6.41
C ASN A 260 -2.87 2.41 7.59
N THR A 261 -3.63 3.46 7.91
CA THR A 261 -3.40 4.36 9.05
C THR A 261 -4.71 4.79 9.71
N PRO A 262 -4.72 5.07 11.04
CA PRO A 262 -5.87 5.68 11.69
C PRO A 262 -6.31 6.97 10.98
N GLY A 263 -7.62 7.19 10.86
CA GLY A 263 -8.17 8.37 10.19
C GLY A 263 -8.12 8.36 8.66
N THR A 264 -7.59 7.31 8.01
CA THR A 264 -7.70 7.14 6.55
C THR A 264 -8.85 6.22 6.19
N PRO A 265 -9.66 6.55 5.15
CA PRO A 265 -10.76 5.71 4.72
C PRO A 265 -10.25 4.46 3.99
N ASN A 266 -11.08 3.42 3.93
CA ASN A 266 -10.89 2.34 2.98
C ASN A 266 -11.12 2.90 1.57
N ILE A 267 -10.35 2.44 0.59
CA ILE A 267 -10.54 2.82 -0.81
C ILE A 267 -11.05 1.60 -1.56
N ASN A 268 -12.25 1.70 -2.09
CA ASN A 268 -12.86 0.66 -2.90
C ASN A 268 -12.95 1.13 -4.34
N VAL A 269 -12.43 0.33 -5.25
CA VAL A 269 -12.45 0.61 -6.70
C VAL A 269 -13.30 -0.44 -7.38
N ILE A 270 -14.27 -0.02 -8.17
CA ILE A 270 -15.13 -0.90 -8.97
C ILE A 270 -15.07 -0.43 -10.42
N ASP A 271 -14.61 -1.31 -11.30
CA ASP A 271 -14.41 -1.03 -12.72
C ASP A 271 -15.32 -1.92 -13.55
N LEU A 272 -16.27 -1.35 -14.29
CA LEU A 272 -16.90 -2.04 -15.42
C LEU A 272 -16.02 -1.82 -16.65
N ALA A 273 -15.40 -2.88 -17.18
CA ALA A 273 -14.46 -2.81 -18.28
C ALA A 273 -14.83 -3.75 -19.44
N PHE A 274 -14.50 -3.32 -20.66
CA PHE A 274 -14.65 -4.13 -21.89
C PHE A 274 -13.32 -4.77 -22.32
N GLU A 275 -12.52 -5.21 -21.35
CA GLU A 275 -11.16 -5.70 -21.56
C GLU A 275 -11.08 -7.16 -22.04
N ARG A 276 -12.20 -7.87 -22.21
CA ARG A 276 -12.22 -9.26 -22.71
C ARG A 276 -12.49 -9.35 -24.22
N LEU A 277 -12.27 -8.28 -24.98
CA LEU A 277 -12.34 -8.30 -26.44
C LEU A 277 -11.33 -9.29 -27.04
N HIS A 278 -11.81 -10.17 -27.93
CA HIS A 278 -11.00 -11.18 -28.61
C HIS A 278 -10.60 -10.80 -30.05
N THR A 279 -10.73 -9.52 -30.40
CA THR A 279 -10.36 -9.00 -31.73
C THR A 279 -8.85 -9.02 -31.94
N ASP A 280 -8.42 -9.04 -33.20
CA ASP A 280 -7.00 -8.96 -33.55
C ASP A 280 -6.37 -7.63 -33.09
N THR A 281 -7.14 -6.55 -33.09
CA THR A 281 -6.73 -5.25 -32.55
C THR A 281 -6.41 -5.36 -31.06
N ALA A 282 -7.31 -5.97 -30.27
CA ALA A 282 -7.13 -6.13 -28.83
C ALA A 282 -5.96 -7.06 -28.49
N ARG A 283 -5.75 -8.10 -29.30
CA ARG A 283 -4.62 -9.00 -29.16
C ARG A 283 -3.29 -8.27 -29.40
N LYS A 284 -3.16 -7.59 -30.54
CA LYS A 284 -1.95 -6.81 -30.90
C LYS A 284 -1.64 -5.74 -29.87
N TYR A 285 -2.66 -5.04 -29.38
CA TYR A 285 -2.50 -4.03 -28.34
C TYR A 285 -1.94 -4.64 -27.04
N ARG A 286 -2.52 -5.77 -26.57
CA ARG A 286 -2.03 -6.47 -25.37
C ARG A 286 -0.63 -7.04 -25.55
N GLU A 287 -0.29 -7.50 -26.75
CA GLU A 287 1.06 -7.98 -27.08
C GLU A 287 2.08 -6.84 -26.99
N LEU A 288 1.79 -5.68 -27.61
CA LEU A 288 2.65 -4.49 -27.55
C LEU A 288 2.85 -3.99 -26.12
N GLN A 289 1.79 -3.97 -25.28
CA GLN A 289 1.92 -3.59 -23.88
C GLN A 289 2.82 -4.53 -23.04
N LYS A 290 3.01 -5.78 -23.48
CA LYS A 290 3.85 -6.76 -22.80
C LYS A 290 5.29 -6.77 -23.31
N MET A 291 5.57 -6.08 -24.42
CA MET A 291 6.91 -6.05 -24.99
C MET A 291 7.84 -5.24 -24.09
N ASN A 292 9.03 -5.78 -23.85
CA ASN A 292 10.10 -5.03 -23.21
C ASN A 292 10.78 -4.09 -24.21
N PHE A 293 11.54 -3.12 -23.70
CA PHE A 293 12.22 -2.12 -24.53
C PHE A 293 13.16 -2.74 -25.58
N ALA A 294 13.79 -3.89 -25.30
CA ALA A 294 14.67 -4.56 -26.26
C ALA A 294 13.90 -5.22 -27.42
N GLN A 295 12.69 -5.73 -27.16
CA GLN A 295 11.77 -6.23 -28.18
C GLN A 295 11.22 -5.08 -29.02
N ILE A 296 10.79 -3.99 -28.36
CA ILE A 296 10.32 -2.78 -29.04
C ILE A 296 11.41 -2.22 -29.96
N LYS A 297 12.66 -2.08 -29.47
CA LYS A 297 13.79 -1.60 -30.26
C LYS A 297 14.12 -2.47 -31.48
N ARG A 298 13.92 -3.78 -31.39
CA ARG A 298 14.20 -4.73 -32.47
C ARG A 298 13.15 -4.66 -33.56
N ASP A 299 11.89 -4.61 -33.15
CA ASP A 299 10.75 -4.67 -34.07
C ASP A 299 10.36 -3.26 -34.59
N TYR A 300 10.81 -2.21 -33.89
CA TYR A 300 10.60 -0.80 -34.19
C TYR A 300 11.94 -0.04 -34.04
N GLU A 301 12.73 0.00 -35.13
CA GLU A 301 14.13 0.46 -35.16
C GLU A 301 14.35 1.93 -34.72
N ASP A 302 13.31 2.78 -34.75
CA ASP A 302 13.37 4.20 -34.34
C ASP A 302 12.51 4.46 -33.09
N ILE A 303 13.11 4.43 -31.91
CA ILE A 303 12.39 4.38 -30.62
C ILE A 303 11.95 5.76 -30.12
N GLY A 304 12.30 6.85 -30.81
CA GLY A 304 12.15 8.22 -30.29
C GLY A 304 10.71 8.65 -30.04
N ASP A 305 9.81 8.30 -30.96
CA ASP A 305 8.39 8.71 -30.94
C ASP A 305 7.41 7.58 -31.32
N PHE A 306 7.93 6.40 -31.70
CA PHE A 306 7.12 5.39 -32.42
C PHE A 306 6.32 4.42 -31.56
N PHE A 307 6.65 4.20 -30.27
CA PHE A 307 5.87 3.23 -29.47
C PHE A 307 4.45 3.75 -29.20
N ASP A 308 4.33 5.03 -28.81
CA ASP A 308 3.01 5.67 -28.71
C ASP A 308 2.38 5.86 -30.09
N ASP A 309 3.14 6.15 -31.15
CA ASP A 309 2.59 6.24 -32.52
C ASP A 309 2.10 4.90 -33.09
N ALA A 310 2.69 3.77 -32.69
CA ALA A 310 2.23 2.44 -33.05
C ALA A 310 0.97 2.05 -32.25
N LEU A 311 0.86 2.50 -31.00
CA LEU A 311 -0.32 2.28 -30.18
C LEU A 311 -1.50 3.17 -30.58
N LYS A 312 -1.26 4.42 -31.00
CA LYS A 312 -2.31 5.37 -31.44
C LYS A 312 -3.35 4.77 -32.40
N PRO A 313 -3.00 4.16 -33.55
CA PRO A 313 -3.98 3.60 -34.48
C PRO A 313 -4.72 2.40 -33.87
N LEU A 314 -4.09 1.65 -32.98
CA LEU A 314 -4.73 0.54 -32.25
C LEU A 314 -5.72 1.09 -31.20
N ARG A 315 -5.33 2.11 -30.42
CA ARG A 315 -6.19 2.79 -29.44
C ARG A 315 -7.44 3.37 -30.09
N VAL A 316 -7.31 4.02 -31.25
CA VAL A 316 -8.46 4.57 -32.00
C VAL A 316 -9.43 3.48 -32.44
N LYS A 317 -8.92 2.35 -32.95
CA LYS A 317 -9.75 1.20 -33.34
C LYS A 317 -10.41 0.54 -32.12
N LEU A 318 -9.65 0.31 -31.06
CA LEU A 318 -10.15 -0.26 -29.81
C LEU A 318 -11.23 0.58 -29.16
N ARG A 319 -11.05 1.90 -29.12
CA ARG A 319 -12.06 2.82 -28.62
C ARG A 319 -13.37 2.65 -29.39
N LYS A 320 -13.31 2.59 -30.72
CA LYS A 320 -14.49 2.39 -31.55
C LYS A 320 -15.14 1.03 -31.27
N GLU A 321 -14.36 -0.05 -31.23
CA GLU A 321 -14.85 -1.39 -30.89
C GLU A 321 -15.53 -1.41 -29.51
N CYS A 322 -14.93 -0.76 -28.50
CA CYS A 322 -15.49 -0.66 -27.16
C CYS A 322 -16.73 0.23 -27.10
N GLN A 323 -16.77 1.35 -27.85
CA GLN A 323 -17.96 2.20 -27.94
C GLN A 323 -19.12 1.44 -28.58
N ASP A 324 -18.90 0.77 -29.70
CA ASP A 324 -19.92 -0.03 -30.39
C ASP A 324 -20.47 -1.13 -29.47
N LEU A 325 -19.59 -1.77 -28.70
CA LEU A 325 -19.96 -2.79 -27.72
C LEU A 325 -20.72 -2.21 -26.51
N ALA A 326 -20.28 -1.08 -25.96
CA ALA A 326 -20.97 -0.40 -24.87
C ALA A 326 -22.36 0.12 -25.30
N LEU A 327 -22.51 0.54 -26.56
CA LEU A 327 -23.80 0.93 -27.13
C LEU A 327 -24.72 -0.28 -27.36
N ARG A 328 -24.17 -1.40 -27.84
CA ARG A 328 -24.89 -2.69 -27.93
C ARG A 328 -25.43 -3.12 -26.56
N TRP A 329 -24.62 -2.96 -25.52
CA TRP A 329 -24.97 -3.29 -24.13
C TRP A 329 -25.39 -2.06 -23.31
N SER A 330 -25.97 -1.05 -23.95
CA SER A 330 -26.29 0.23 -23.31
C SER A 330 -27.21 0.10 -22.10
N ALA A 331 -28.18 -0.82 -22.14
CA ALA A 331 -29.05 -1.10 -20.98
C ALA A 331 -28.23 -1.58 -19.76
N MET A 332 -27.28 -2.50 -19.96
CA MET A 332 -26.40 -2.99 -18.88
C MET A 332 -25.54 -1.86 -18.32
N VAL A 333 -24.98 -1.01 -19.18
CA VAL A 333 -24.16 0.15 -18.76
C VAL A 333 -24.99 1.16 -17.97
N GLN A 334 -26.22 1.47 -18.42
CA GLN A 334 -27.12 2.38 -17.70
C GLN A 334 -27.49 1.84 -16.32
N GLU A 335 -27.91 0.57 -16.23
CA GLU A 335 -28.30 -0.05 -14.96
C GLU A 335 -27.11 -0.13 -14.01
N PHE A 336 -25.92 -0.50 -14.50
CA PHE A 336 -24.69 -0.46 -13.71
C PHE A 336 -24.47 0.93 -13.10
N LEU A 337 -24.57 2.00 -13.90
CA LEU A 337 -24.37 3.38 -13.44
C LEU A 337 -25.45 3.83 -12.47
N ARG A 338 -26.73 3.50 -12.71
CA ARG A 338 -27.84 3.81 -11.81
C ARG A 338 -27.64 3.19 -10.43
N HIS A 339 -27.13 1.97 -10.38
CA HIS A 339 -26.88 1.28 -9.11
C HIS A 339 -25.53 1.64 -8.47
N ALA A 340 -24.52 2.02 -9.27
CA ALA A 340 -23.24 2.48 -8.76
C ALA A 340 -23.33 3.89 -8.15
N ALA A 341 -24.04 4.82 -8.80
CA ALA A 341 -24.18 6.20 -8.35
C ALA A 341 -25.67 6.61 -8.29
N PRO A 342 -26.48 6.01 -7.40
CA PRO A 342 -27.92 6.30 -7.31
C PRO A 342 -28.24 7.77 -7.00
N GLN A 343 -27.32 8.47 -6.34
CA GLN A 343 -27.41 9.91 -6.05
C GLN A 343 -27.20 10.80 -7.27
N GLU A 344 -26.65 10.27 -8.38
CA GLU A 344 -26.41 11.02 -9.61
C GLU A 344 -27.22 10.40 -10.77
N PRO A 345 -28.53 10.67 -10.84
CA PRO A 345 -29.41 10.04 -11.83
C PRO A 345 -29.04 10.41 -13.28
N ARG A 346 -28.32 11.52 -13.50
CA ARG A 346 -27.87 11.95 -14.83
C ARG A 346 -26.60 11.25 -15.30
N ALA A 347 -25.85 10.59 -14.42
CA ALA A 347 -24.58 9.94 -14.76
C ALA A 347 -24.72 8.93 -15.90
N ALA A 348 -25.79 8.13 -15.89
CA ALA A 348 -26.05 7.13 -16.92
C ALA A 348 -26.25 7.76 -18.31
N GLU A 349 -27.01 8.84 -18.38
CA GLU A 349 -27.26 9.56 -19.63
C GLU A 349 -26.01 10.29 -20.10
N GLU A 350 -25.30 10.97 -19.20
CA GLU A 350 -24.06 11.68 -19.54
C GLU A 350 -23.03 10.70 -20.10
N VAL A 351 -22.77 9.57 -19.42
CA VAL A 351 -21.81 8.57 -19.90
C VAL A 351 -22.18 8.07 -21.29
N LEU A 352 -23.45 7.73 -21.53
CA LEU A 352 -23.85 7.29 -22.87
C LEU A 352 -23.70 8.38 -23.93
N ASN A 353 -23.97 9.64 -23.61
CA ASN A 353 -23.76 10.74 -24.54
C ASN A 353 -22.27 10.90 -24.87
N ARG A 354 -21.36 10.73 -23.90
CA ARG A 354 -19.91 10.70 -24.15
C ARG A 354 -19.48 9.48 -24.97
N ILE A 355 -20.07 8.31 -24.74
CA ILE A 355 -19.80 7.09 -25.52
C ILE A 355 -20.24 7.24 -26.98
N LYS A 356 -21.38 7.91 -27.23
CA LYS A 356 -21.86 8.21 -28.59
C LYS A 356 -21.01 9.25 -29.32
N ALA A 357 -20.18 10.01 -28.60
CA ALA A 357 -19.36 11.04 -29.22
C ALA A 357 -18.38 10.43 -30.22
N LYS A 358 -18.25 11.08 -31.38
CA LYS A 358 -17.39 10.63 -32.48
C LYS A 358 -15.95 10.49 -31.99
N VAL A 359 -15.34 9.33 -32.26
CA VAL A 359 -13.91 9.12 -32.04
C VAL A 359 -13.11 10.10 -32.88
N ASN A 360 -12.38 10.99 -32.21
CA ASN A 360 -11.43 11.86 -32.87
C ASN A 360 -10.06 11.16 -32.95
N PRO A 361 -9.53 10.91 -34.16
CA PRO A 361 -8.27 10.20 -34.35
C PRO A 361 -7.04 10.98 -33.87
N ARG A 362 -7.17 12.30 -33.64
CA ARG A 362 -6.06 13.14 -33.12
C ARG A 362 -5.92 13.11 -31.61
N PHE A 363 -6.93 12.63 -30.87
CA PHE A 363 -6.87 12.55 -29.42
C PHE A 363 -6.56 11.11 -28.97
N GLU A 364 -5.50 10.98 -28.18
CA GLU A 364 -5.05 9.71 -27.59
C GLU A 364 -6.09 9.11 -26.63
N GLY A 365 -7.07 9.89 -26.22
CA GLY A 365 -8.21 9.48 -25.43
C GLY A 365 -8.72 10.61 -24.57
N VAL A 366 -9.87 10.41 -23.96
CA VAL A 366 -10.42 11.37 -23.02
C VAL A 366 -10.92 10.61 -21.81
N GLN A 367 -10.52 11.10 -20.64
CA GLN A 367 -11.08 10.70 -19.37
C GLN A 367 -12.05 11.79 -18.93
N TYR A 368 -13.25 11.40 -18.54
CA TYR A 368 -14.27 12.31 -18.02
C TYR A 368 -14.54 12.00 -16.56
N THR A 369 -14.54 13.02 -15.71
CA THR A 369 -15.14 12.94 -14.38
C THR A 369 -16.64 13.17 -14.52
N ILE A 370 -17.45 12.20 -14.12
CA ILE A 370 -18.91 12.22 -14.27
C ILE A 370 -19.60 12.56 -12.95
N SER A 371 -19.05 12.07 -11.84
CA SER A 371 -19.55 12.37 -10.50
C SER A 371 -18.38 12.40 -9.53
N GLU A 372 -18.52 13.15 -8.45
CA GLU A 372 -17.55 13.21 -7.34
C GLU A 372 -17.98 12.34 -6.15
N ARG A 373 -19.23 11.85 -6.13
CA ARG A 373 -19.80 11.07 -5.02
C ARG A 373 -20.76 9.99 -5.54
N PRO A 374 -20.34 8.72 -5.69
CA PRO A 374 -18.95 8.27 -5.67
C PRO A 374 -18.16 8.93 -6.79
N LEU A 375 -16.83 9.00 -6.64
CA LEU A 375 -15.98 9.55 -7.70
C LEU A 375 -16.01 8.59 -8.89
N LEU A 376 -16.61 9.04 -9.99
CA LEU A 376 -16.91 8.23 -11.17
C LEU A 376 -16.17 8.78 -12.37
N PHE A 377 -15.36 7.93 -13.01
CA PHE A 377 -14.66 8.25 -14.23
C PHE A 377 -15.12 7.37 -15.39
N LEU A 378 -15.27 7.98 -16.55
CA LEU A 378 -15.32 7.28 -17.83
C LEU A 378 -13.96 7.42 -18.51
N ASN A 379 -13.30 6.31 -18.82
CA ASN A 379 -12.08 6.31 -19.62
C ASN A 379 -12.35 5.76 -21.02
N LEU A 380 -11.96 6.52 -22.04
CA LEU A 380 -12.04 6.15 -23.45
C LEU A 380 -10.65 6.09 -24.13
N VAL A 381 -9.54 6.00 -23.40
CA VAL A 381 -8.17 5.99 -23.96
C VAL A 381 -7.87 4.68 -24.68
N ASP A 382 -7.89 3.58 -23.93
CA ASP A 382 -7.56 2.24 -24.42
C ASP A 382 -8.83 1.37 -24.52
N PHE A 383 -9.01 0.42 -23.61
CA PHE A 383 -10.28 -0.22 -23.38
C PHE A 383 -11.22 0.75 -22.65
N LEU A 384 -12.50 0.75 -23.05
CA LEU A 384 -13.51 1.49 -22.31
C LEU A 384 -13.66 0.87 -20.93
N TYR A 385 -13.53 1.71 -19.91
CA TYR A 385 -13.93 1.34 -18.56
C TYR A 385 -14.62 2.49 -17.83
N ILE A 386 -15.52 2.12 -16.94
CA ILE A 386 -16.20 3.01 -16.00
C ILE A 386 -15.68 2.65 -14.62
N ARG A 387 -14.96 3.58 -13.99
CA ARG A 387 -14.35 3.39 -12.68
C ARG A 387 -15.08 4.18 -11.62
N CYS A 388 -15.53 3.49 -10.59
CA CYS A 388 -16.20 4.06 -9.43
C CYS A 388 -15.30 3.91 -8.20
N TYR A 389 -15.04 5.02 -7.51
CA TYR A 389 -14.32 5.04 -6.25
C TYR A 389 -15.28 5.30 -5.10
N TYR A 390 -15.33 4.36 -4.15
CA TYR A 390 -16.03 4.54 -2.89
C TYR A 390 -15.01 4.69 -1.77
N LEU A 391 -15.24 5.71 -0.94
CA LEU A 391 -14.53 5.86 0.31
C LEU A 391 -15.33 5.14 1.39
N GLY A 392 -14.72 4.14 2.00
CA GLY A 392 -15.31 3.44 3.13
C GLY A 392 -14.93 4.13 4.44
N ASN A 393 -15.90 4.27 5.33
CA ASN A 393 -15.61 4.67 6.71
C ASN A 393 -14.67 3.62 7.32
N SER A 394 -13.58 4.06 7.96
CA SER A 394 -12.79 3.16 8.80
C SER A 394 -13.74 2.63 9.88
N LEU A 395 -13.99 1.33 9.92
CA LEU A 395 -14.66 0.70 11.06
C LEU A 395 -13.83 1.05 12.32
N GLY A 396 -14.39 1.97 13.10
CA GLY A 396 -13.73 2.72 14.17
C GLY A 396 -14.51 4.00 14.44
N GLY A 397 -15.81 3.82 14.72
CA GLY A 397 -16.76 4.90 14.95
C GLY A 397 -18.20 4.37 14.88
N GLU A 398 -18.52 3.36 15.68
CA GLU A 398 -19.89 3.27 16.18
C GLU A 398 -20.04 4.37 17.22
N HIS A 399 -20.90 5.34 16.94
CA HIS A 399 -21.88 5.99 17.82
C HIS A 399 -22.59 6.99 16.89
N ALA A 400 -23.88 6.79 16.58
CA ALA A 400 -25.01 7.18 17.42
C ALA A 400 -25.00 8.69 17.70
#